data_AF-A0A1K2G0C0-F1
#
_entry.id   AF-A0A1K2G0C0-F1
#
_cell.length_a   1.000
_cell.length_b   1.000
_cell.length_c   1.000
_cell.angle_alpha   90.00
_cell.angle_beta   90.00
_cell.angle_gamma   90.00
#
_symmetry.space_group_name_H-M   'P 1'
#
loop_
_entity.id
_entity.type
_entity.pdbx_description
1 polymer ?
#
loop_
_entity_poly.entity_id
_entity_poly.type
_entity_poly.pdbx_seq_one_letter_code
_entity_poly.pdbx_strand_id
1 'polypeptide(L)'
;MHVLHDAPLAPLTTFRLGGPATRLVTAGTDAEVIDAVREADDSGTPLLIIGGGSNLVIGDKGFDGTALRIATRGVELRGTTLELAAGEVWSDAVARSVEAGLAGIECLAGIPGSAGATPIQNVGAYGQEVSATISEVIAYDRRAGETVTLTNEECAFSYRHSRFKADPERYVVLRVRFELEDAGGLSAPVKYAETARTLGVEPGDRVPLAQARETVLKLRAGKGMVLDAEDHDTWSAGSFFTNPILTEERFTEFRARVRERLGADVEPPAYPAGEGRTKTSAAWLIDKAGYTKGYGTGPARISTKHTLALTNRGEATTEDLLALAREVVAGVREAFGITLVNEPVMVGVGL
;
A
#
# COMPACT_ATOMS: atom_id res chain seq x y z
N MET A 1 -4.88 25.67 -8.84
CA MET A 1 -5.79 24.52 -9.05
C MET A 1 -6.02 24.34 -10.54
N HIS A 2 -5.88 23.12 -11.08
CA HIS A 2 -6.10 22.79 -12.49
C HIS A 2 -7.29 21.82 -12.65
N VAL A 3 -8.16 22.04 -13.63
CA VAL A 3 -9.41 21.28 -13.81
C VAL A 3 -9.51 20.72 -15.23
N LEU A 4 -9.87 19.45 -15.34
CA LEU A 4 -10.19 18.76 -16.60
C LEU A 4 -11.56 18.06 -16.47
N HIS A 5 -12.19 17.80 -17.61
CA HIS A 5 -13.45 17.05 -17.71
C HIS A 5 -13.25 15.79 -18.54
N ASP A 6 -13.97 14.72 -18.20
CA ASP A 6 -13.91 13.42 -18.87
C ASP A 6 -12.47 12.88 -19.02
N ALA A 7 -11.60 13.21 -18.06
CA ALA A 7 -10.19 12.89 -18.11
C ALA A 7 -9.95 11.44 -17.67
N PRO A 8 -9.22 10.61 -18.46
CA PRO A 8 -8.93 9.24 -18.08
C PRO A 8 -8.10 9.19 -16.79
N LEU A 9 -8.49 8.31 -15.86
CA LEU A 9 -7.77 8.11 -14.61
C LEU A 9 -6.66 7.06 -14.70
N ALA A 10 -6.63 6.23 -15.75
CA ALA A 10 -5.56 5.25 -15.99
C ALA A 10 -4.14 5.84 -15.87
N PRO A 11 -3.79 7.01 -16.46
CA PRO A 11 -2.45 7.59 -16.31
C PRO A 11 -2.07 7.98 -14.87
N LEU A 12 -3.05 8.04 -13.95
CA LEU A 12 -2.84 8.37 -12.55
C LEU A 12 -2.72 7.13 -11.65
N THR A 13 -2.87 5.92 -12.18
CA THR A 13 -2.73 4.67 -11.42
C THR A 13 -1.47 3.91 -11.83
N THR A 14 -0.83 3.20 -10.89
CA THR A 14 0.32 2.36 -11.22
C THR A 14 -0.05 1.15 -12.07
N PHE A 15 -1.31 0.69 -11.96
CA PHE A 15 -1.89 -0.31 -12.84
C PHE A 15 -2.02 0.16 -14.30
N ARG A 16 -2.11 1.48 -14.53
CA ARG A 16 -2.49 2.07 -15.83
C ARG A 16 -3.88 1.60 -16.28
N LEU A 17 -4.78 1.47 -15.31
CA LEU A 17 -6.17 1.05 -15.48
C LEU A 17 -7.10 2.12 -14.88
N GLY A 18 -8.29 2.25 -15.47
CA GLY A 18 -9.32 3.18 -15.03
C GLY A 18 -9.89 4.05 -16.14
N GLY A 19 -11.23 4.16 -16.16
CA GLY A 19 -11.96 5.06 -17.04
C GLY A 19 -11.88 6.53 -16.63
N PRO A 20 -12.69 7.40 -17.26
CA PRO A 20 -12.66 8.84 -17.01
C PRO A 20 -13.31 9.26 -15.69
N ALA A 21 -12.87 10.37 -15.11
CA ALA A 21 -13.68 11.10 -14.12
C ALA A 21 -14.52 12.18 -14.82
N THR A 22 -15.76 12.38 -14.36
CA THR A 22 -16.61 13.52 -14.82
C THR A 22 -15.87 14.85 -14.65
N ARG A 23 -15.15 15.00 -13.52
CA ARG A 23 -14.26 16.13 -13.26
C ARG A 23 -12.97 15.65 -12.60
N LEU A 24 -11.82 16.11 -13.09
CA LEU A 24 -10.52 15.89 -12.46
C LEU A 24 -9.94 17.23 -12.01
N VAL A 25 -9.73 17.38 -10.71
CA VAL A 25 -9.10 18.54 -10.07
C VAL A 25 -7.70 18.16 -9.61
N THR A 26 -6.70 18.97 -9.89
CA THR A 26 -5.35 18.85 -9.33
C THR A 26 -5.08 20.03 -8.40
N ALA A 27 -4.87 19.73 -7.11
CA ALA A 27 -4.60 20.71 -6.07
C ALA A 27 -3.11 20.71 -5.69
N GLY A 28 -2.48 21.88 -5.75
CA GLY A 28 -1.06 22.08 -5.46
C GLY A 28 -0.75 22.63 -4.06
N THR A 29 -1.78 23.02 -3.30
CA THR A 29 -1.65 23.53 -1.93
C THR A 29 -2.69 22.93 -1.00
N ASP A 30 -2.45 22.97 0.31
CA ASP A 30 -3.39 22.47 1.31
C ASP A 30 -4.73 23.22 1.24
N ALA A 31 -4.70 24.53 0.96
CA ALA A 31 -5.90 25.34 0.75
C ALA A 31 -6.70 24.88 -0.48
N GLU A 32 -6.05 24.62 -1.61
CA GLU A 32 -6.73 24.10 -2.81
C GLU A 32 -7.34 22.70 -2.58
N VAL A 33 -6.70 21.87 -1.76
CA VAL A 33 -7.26 20.56 -1.36
C VAL A 33 -8.55 20.78 -0.56
N ILE A 34 -8.51 21.63 0.47
CA ILE A 34 -9.67 21.93 1.32
C ILE A 34 -10.81 22.54 0.49
N ASP A 35 -10.51 23.50 -0.39
CA ASP A 35 -11.52 24.16 -1.23
C ASP A 35 -12.21 23.15 -2.16
N ALA A 36 -11.46 22.25 -2.80
CA ALA A 36 -12.02 21.23 -3.67
C ALA A 36 -12.87 20.19 -2.92
N VAL A 37 -12.47 19.83 -1.69
CA VAL A 37 -13.23 18.93 -0.83
C VAL A 37 -14.55 19.58 -0.41
N ARG A 38 -14.50 20.84 0.05
CA ARG A 38 -15.69 21.59 0.46
C ARG A 38 -16.66 21.79 -0.70
N GLU A 39 -16.16 22.11 -1.89
CA GLU A 39 -17.01 22.25 -3.07
C GLU A 39 -17.76 20.94 -3.40
N ALA A 40 -17.09 19.80 -3.30
CA ALA A 40 -17.72 18.49 -3.50
C ALA A 40 -18.76 18.19 -2.41
N ASP A 41 -18.44 18.48 -1.15
CA ASP A 41 -19.31 18.26 0.00
C ASP A 41 -20.56 19.15 -0.06
N ASP A 42 -20.40 20.44 -0.33
CA ASP A 42 -21.48 21.42 -0.42
C ASP A 42 -22.44 21.14 -1.59
N SER A 43 -21.92 20.57 -2.69
CA SER A 43 -22.71 20.19 -3.86
C SER A 43 -23.29 18.78 -3.79
N GLY A 44 -22.87 17.95 -2.82
CA GLY A 44 -23.20 16.52 -2.76
C GLY A 44 -22.58 15.70 -3.89
N THR A 45 -21.54 16.22 -4.57
CA THR A 45 -20.86 15.51 -5.65
C THR A 45 -19.94 14.44 -5.07
N PRO A 46 -20.01 13.18 -5.54
CA PRO A 46 -19.07 12.14 -5.10
C PRO A 46 -17.62 12.58 -5.32
N LEU A 47 -16.76 12.34 -4.32
CA LEU A 47 -15.35 12.75 -4.32
C LEU A 47 -14.43 11.52 -4.22
N LEU A 48 -13.54 11.37 -5.19
CA LEU A 48 -12.44 10.40 -5.15
C LEU A 48 -11.13 11.13 -4.92
N ILE A 49 -10.43 10.82 -3.82
CA ILE A 49 -9.12 11.40 -3.52
C ILE A 49 -8.02 10.49 -4.02
N ILE A 50 -7.11 11.06 -4.83
CA ILE A 50 -5.99 10.35 -5.46
C ILE A 50 -4.67 10.96 -4.99
N GLY A 51 -3.87 10.16 -4.27
CA GLY A 51 -2.46 10.45 -4.01
C GLY A 51 -1.60 10.05 -5.21
N GLY A 52 -0.66 9.13 -5.00
CA GLY A 52 0.13 8.56 -6.11
C GLY A 52 -0.52 7.42 -6.89
N GLY A 53 -1.79 7.09 -6.61
CA GLY A 53 -2.57 6.07 -7.35
C GLY A 53 -1.99 4.65 -7.34
N SER A 54 -1.14 4.34 -6.36
CA SER A 54 -0.44 3.05 -6.26
C SER A 54 -1.23 1.95 -5.55
N ASN A 55 -2.43 2.25 -5.07
CA ASN A 55 -3.31 1.32 -4.36
C ASN A 55 -4.78 1.48 -4.79
N LEU A 56 -5.02 1.84 -6.04
CA LEU A 56 -6.35 2.04 -6.62
C LEU A 56 -6.62 1.04 -7.74
N VAL A 57 -7.84 0.50 -7.76
CA VAL A 57 -8.42 -0.24 -8.89
C VAL A 57 -9.68 0.50 -9.31
N ILE A 58 -9.60 1.19 -10.43
CA ILE A 58 -10.67 2.06 -10.92
C ILE A 58 -11.38 1.36 -12.07
N GLY A 59 -12.71 1.26 -12.03
CA GLY A 59 -13.49 0.62 -13.09
C GLY A 59 -13.27 1.24 -14.47
N ASP A 60 -13.50 0.45 -15.52
CA ASP A 60 -13.36 0.91 -16.91
C ASP A 60 -14.36 2.02 -17.28
N LYS A 61 -15.50 2.09 -16.56
CA LYS A 61 -16.46 3.19 -16.65
C LYS A 61 -15.99 4.47 -15.95
N GLY A 62 -14.92 4.39 -15.16
CA GLY A 62 -14.34 5.52 -14.45
C GLY A 62 -15.08 5.87 -13.17
N PHE A 63 -15.16 7.17 -12.87
CA PHE A 63 -15.75 7.70 -11.64
C PHE A 63 -16.74 8.83 -11.95
N ASP A 64 -18.01 8.61 -11.64
CA ASP A 64 -19.06 9.61 -11.82
C ASP A 64 -19.06 10.61 -10.66
N GLY A 65 -18.17 11.60 -10.76
CA GLY A 65 -17.95 12.60 -9.73
C GLY A 65 -16.66 13.39 -9.94
N THR A 66 -16.18 14.00 -8.87
CA THR A 66 -14.91 14.72 -8.85
C THR A 66 -13.78 13.81 -8.37
N ALA A 67 -12.79 13.57 -9.22
CA ALA A 67 -11.50 13.04 -8.81
C ALA A 67 -10.59 14.21 -8.40
N LEU A 68 -10.10 14.20 -7.16
CA LEU A 68 -9.14 15.18 -6.64
C LEU A 68 -7.76 14.53 -6.53
N ARG A 69 -6.83 14.95 -7.40
CA ARG A 69 -5.41 14.63 -7.30
C ARG A 69 -4.72 15.57 -6.32
N ILE A 70 -4.19 15.02 -5.24
CA ILE A 70 -3.33 15.75 -4.29
C ILE A 70 -1.91 15.83 -4.87
N ALA A 71 -1.51 17.01 -5.29
CA ALA A 71 -0.18 17.33 -5.83
C ALA A 71 0.54 18.39 -4.98
N THR A 72 0.19 18.48 -3.69
CA THR A 72 0.82 19.38 -2.73
C THR A 72 2.31 19.07 -2.58
N ARG A 73 3.12 20.11 -2.40
CA ARG A 73 4.56 19.99 -2.20
C ARG A 73 4.99 20.70 -0.92
N GLY A 74 6.06 20.21 -0.32
CA GLY A 74 6.61 20.72 0.93
C GLY A 74 7.31 19.58 1.66
N VAL A 75 8.61 19.75 1.84
CA VAL A 75 9.43 18.86 2.67
C VAL A 75 10.22 19.73 3.61
N GLU A 76 10.10 19.47 4.90
CA GLU A 76 10.85 20.16 5.93
C GLU A 76 11.52 19.14 6.86
N LEU A 77 12.83 19.24 6.99
CA LEU A 77 13.61 18.42 7.90
C LEU A 77 14.30 19.34 8.91
N ARG A 78 13.95 19.20 10.18
CA ARG A 78 14.52 19.96 11.30
C ARG A 78 15.02 18.98 12.37
N GLY A 79 16.34 18.81 12.45
CA GLY A 79 16.91 17.75 13.29
C GLY A 79 16.40 16.37 12.82
N THR A 80 15.74 15.66 13.72
CA THR A 80 15.13 14.34 13.48
C THR A 80 13.67 14.39 13.01
N THR A 81 13.04 15.58 13.03
CA THR A 81 11.64 15.73 12.64
C THR A 81 11.52 16.01 11.14
N LEU A 82 10.81 15.14 10.43
CA LEU A 82 10.50 15.24 9.00
C LEU A 82 9.01 15.53 8.80
N GLU A 83 8.67 16.69 8.22
CA GLU A 83 7.31 17.01 7.77
C GLU A 83 7.22 16.91 6.24
N LEU A 84 6.17 16.24 5.77
CA LEU A 84 5.88 16.05 4.35
C LEU A 84 4.47 16.54 4.02
N ALA A 85 4.33 17.32 2.96
CA ALA A 85 3.04 17.56 2.32
C ALA A 85 2.47 16.26 1.74
N ALA A 86 1.15 16.10 1.74
CA ALA A 86 0.48 14.86 1.36
C ALA A 86 0.78 14.38 -0.07
N GLY A 87 1.08 15.31 -0.99
CA GLY A 87 1.41 15.02 -2.39
C GLY A 87 2.88 14.67 -2.65
N GLU A 88 3.77 14.76 -1.65
CA GLU A 88 5.18 14.39 -1.82
C GLU A 88 5.34 12.92 -2.18
N VAL A 89 6.27 12.62 -3.10
CA VAL A 89 6.55 11.25 -3.54
C VAL A 89 7.21 10.49 -2.40
N TRP A 90 6.59 9.40 -1.95
CA TRP A 90 7.03 8.67 -0.76
C TRP A 90 8.45 8.10 -0.89
N SER A 91 8.79 7.53 -2.04
CA SER A 91 10.14 6.99 -2.28
C SER A 91 11.24 8.03 -2.15
N ASP A 92 10.95 9.27 -2.55
CA ASP A 92 11.90 10.38 -2.53
C ASP A 92 12.08 10.89 -1.09
N ALA A 93 11.00 10.91 -0.30
CA ALA A 93 11.06 11.23 1.12
C ALA A 93 11.93 10.23 1.90
N VAL A 94 11.80 8.93 1.64
CA VAL A 94 12.66 7.90 2.25
C VAL A 94 14.12 8.06 1.79
N ALA A 95 14.37 8.42 0.52
CA ALA A 95 15.72 8.68 0.05
C ALA A 95 16.36 9.85 0.81
N ARG A 96 15.62 10.95 0.98
CA ARG A 96 16.08 12.15 1.71
C ARG A 96 16.38 11.87 3.17
N SER A 97 15.57 11.06 3.87
CA SER A 97 15.86 10.71 5.27
C SER A 97 17.17 9.94 5.38
N VAL A 98 17.42 9.00 4.45
CA VAL A 98 18.66 8.21 4.42
C VAL A 98 19.87 9.07 4.05
N GLU A 99 19.73 9.99 3.09
CA GLU A 99 20.77 10.97 2.74
C GLU A 99 21.13 11.89 3.91
N ALA A 100 20.14 12.23 4.75
CA ALA A 100 20.35 12.98 5.98
C ALA A 100 20.92 12.14 7.15
N GLY A 101 21.15 10.84 6.96
CA GLY A 101 21.67 9.95 8.00
C GLY A 101 20.64 9.52 9.05
N LEU A 102 19.34 9.69 8.77
CA LEU A 102 18.25 9.45 9.72
C LEU A 102 17.55 8.10 9.47
N ALA A 103 17.50 7.28 10.52
CA ALA A 103 16.90 5.97 10.54
C ALA A 103 15.40 6.01 10.91
N GLY A 104 14.68 4.95 10.56
CA GLY A 104 13.30 4.68 10.98
C GLY A 104 12.37 4.30 9.83
N ILE A 105 12.71 4.68 8.60
CA ILE A 105 11.89 4.44 7.40
C ILE A 105 12.68 3.85 6.21
N GLU A 106 13.95 3.52 6.39
CA GLU A 106 14.83 3.00 5.34
C GLU A 106 14.35 1.67 4.74
N CYS A 107 13.66 0.84 5.52
CA CYS A 107 13.09 -0.42 5.04
C CYS A 107 11.75 -0.24 4.29
N LEU A 108 11.25 1.00 4.22
CA LEU A 108 10.09 1.39 3.42
C LEU A 108 10.48 1.93 2.04
N ALA A 109 11.77 1.89 1.70
CA ALA A 109 12.29 2.34 0.41
C ALA A 109 11.64 1.64 -0.78
N GLY A 110 11.39 2.38 -1.85
CA GLY A 110 10.83 1.86 -3.10
C GLY A 110 9.33 1.52 -3.03
N ILE A 111 8.63 1.86 -1.94
CA ILE A 111 7.16 1.84 -1.93
C ILE A 111 6.66 3.02 -2.79
N PRO A 112 5.80 2.78 -3.79
CA PRO A 112 5.22 3.84 -4.60
C PRO A 112 4.08 4.55 -3.88
N GLY A 113 3.74 5.74 -4.35
CA GLY A 113 2.62 6.53 -3.82
C GLY A 113 3.07 7.85 -3.24
N SER A 114 2.15 8.50 -2.53
CA SER A 114 2.40 9.79 -1.89
C SER A 114 2.49 9.67 -0.38
N ALA A 115 3.18 10.60 0.27
CA ALA A 115 3.37 10.63 1.72
C ALA A 115 2.04 10.63 2.47
N GLY A 116 1.04 11.40 2.00
CA GLY A 116 -0.28 11.48 2.62
C GLY A 116 -1.09 10.19 2.56
N ALA A 117 -0.76 9.27 1.64
CA ALA A 117 -1.41 7.96 1.56
C ALA A 117 -0.82 6.95 2.57
N THR A 118 0.38 7.21 3.11
CA THR A 118 1.05 6.28 4.03
C THR A 118 0.30 6.01 5.34
N PRO A 119 -0.28 7.02 6.03
CA PRO A 119 -1.05 6.75 7.25
C PRO A 119 -2.36 6.01 6.98
N ILE A 120 -2.97 6.14 5.78
CA ILE A 120 -4.29 5.57 5.50
C ILE A 120 -4.33 4.07 5.82
N GLN A 121 -3.32 3.33 5.39
CA GLN A 121 -3.25 1.90 5.60
C GLN A 121 -2.03 1.48 6.39
N ASN A 122 -1.45 2.37 7.21
CA ASN A 122 -0.24 2.11 7.97
C ASN A 122 0.81 1.37 7.11
N VAL A 123 1.25 2.04 6.04
CA VAL A 123 2.16 1.46 5.05
C VAL A 123 3.37 0.81 5.74
N GLY A 124 3.67 -0.43 5.33
CA GLY A 124 4.74 -1.19 5.96
C GLY A 124 5.33 -2.25 5.05
N ALA A 125 6.63 -2.45 5.17
CA ALA A 125 7.40 -3.46 4.47
C ALA A 125 8.66 -3.81 5.26
N TYR A 126 9.16 -5.03 5.07
CA TYR A 126 10.44 -5.48 5.64
C TYR A 126 10.60 -5.20 7.15
N GLY A 127 9.51 -5.37 7.90
CA GLY A 127 9.50 -5.24 9.36
C GLY A 127 9.40 -3.81 9.90
N GLN A 128 9.32 -2.81 9.03
CA GLN A 128 8.98 -1.43 9.40
C GLN A 128 7.55 -1.10 8.95
N GLU A 129 6.92 -0.21 9.70
CA GLU A 129 5.62 0.39 9.40
C GLU A 129 5.71 1.88 9.74
N VAL A 130 5.03 2.74 8.98
CA VAL A 130 5.08 4.19 9.20
C VAL A 130 4.62 4.60 10.59
N SER A 131 3.71 3.84 11.20
CA SER A 131 3.24 4.05 12.58
C SER A 131 4.36 4.03 13.63
N ALA A 132 5.50 3.39 13.35
CA ALA A 132 6.64 3.38 14.26
C ALA A 132 7.35 4.74 14.35
N THR A 133 7.13 5.62 13.37
CA THR A 133 7.84 6.89 13.23
C THR A 133 6.92 8.09 13.06
N ILE A 134 5.67 7.92 12.63
CA ILE A 134 4.72 9.04 12.52
C ILE A 134 4.51 9.61 13.93
N SER A 135 4.77 10.90 14.12
CA SER A 135 4.46 11.59 15.37
C SER A 135 3.06 12.20 15.31
N GLU A 136 2.72 12.83 14.17
CA GLU A 136 1.45 13.52 13.97
C GLU A 136 0.98 13.44 12.50
N VAL A 137 -0.34 13.49 12.31
CA VAL A 137 -0.99 13.64 11.01
C VAL A 137 -1.86 14.89 11.03
N ILE A 138 -1.59 15.81 10.10
CA ILE A 138 -2.41 17.00 9.89
C ILE A 138 -3.43 16.66 8.82
N ALA A 139 -4.71 16.77 9.16
CA ALA A 139 -5.82 16.40 8.29
C ALA A 139 -6.92 17.45 8.30
N TYR A 140 -7.65 17.55 7.19
CA TYR A 140 -8.94 18.24 7.15
C TYR A 140 -10.03 17.27 7.65
N ASP A 141 -10.73 17.63 8.72
CA ASP A 141 -11.92 16.90 9.19
C ASP A 141 -13.15 17.47 8.48
N ARG A 142 -13.67 16.72 7.50
CA ARG A 142 -14.82 17.10 6.68
C ARG A 142 -16.11 17.30 7.49
N ARG A 143 -16.24 16.63 8.64
CA ARG A 143 -17.42 16.77 9.50
C ARG A 143 -17.35 18.01 10.38
N ALA A 144 -16.16 18.31 10.89
CA ALA A 144 -15.94 19.51 11.71
C ALA A 144 -15.72 20.78 10.86
N GLY A 145 -15.34 20.62 9.58
CA GLY A 145 -15.06 21.72 8.67
C GLY A 145 -13.74 22.43 8.96
N GLU A 146 -12.83 21.81 9.71
CA GLU A 146 -11.58 22.42 10.17
C GLU A 146 -10.35 21.52 9.98
N THR A 147 -9.16 22.12 10.07
CA THR A 147 -7.91 21.36 10.07
C THR A 147 -7.57 20.92 11.48
N VAL A 148 -7.34 19.62 11.65
CA VAL A 148 -6.98 18.98 12.93
C VAL A 148 -5.56 18.41 12.87
N THR A 149 -4.92 18.31 14.02
CA THR A 149 -3.67 17.56 14.21
C THR A 149 -3.96 16.35 15.07
N LEU A 150 -3.72 15.16 14.54
CA LEU A 150 -3.92 13.88 15.21
C LEU A 150 -2.57 13.31 15.63
N THR A 151 -2.42 12.96 16.89
CA THR A 151 -1.25 12.24 17.40
C THR A 151 -1.18 10.82 16.83
N ASN A 152 -0.02 10.16 16.96
CA ASN A 152 0.14 8.76 16.59
C ASN A 152 -0.93 7.85 17.20
N GLU A 153 -1.20 7.99 18.51
CA GLU A 153 -2.19 7.18 19.22
C GLU A 153 -3.60 7.41 18.65
N GLU A 154 -3.96 8.68 18.38
CA GLU A 154 -5.24 9.03 17.79
C GLU A 154 -5.41 8.50 16.36
N CYS A 155 -4.32 8.28 15.63
CA CYS A 155 -4.40 7.65 14.31
C CYS A 155 -4.82 6.17 14.37
N ALA A 156 -4.79 5.54 15.56
CA ALA A 156 -5.28 4.17 15.81
C ALA A 156 -4.73 3.13 14.81
N PHE A 157 -3.42 3.17 14.58
CA PHE A 157 -2.77 2.29 13.61
C PHE A 157 -2.82 0.81 14.04
N SER A 158 -3.03 -0.06 13.06
CA SER A 158 -2.81 -1.50 13.19
C SER A 158 -2.42 -2.08 11.83
N TYR A 159 -2.30 -3.41 11.71
CA TYR A 159 -1.85 -4.04 10.47
C TYR A 159 -2.77 -3.67 9.29
N ARG A 160 -2.22 -2.92 8.33
CA ARG A 160 -2.93 -2.43 7.14
C ARG A 160 -4.18 -1.59 7.43
N HIS A 161 -4.21 -0.92 8.58
CA HIS A 161 -5.39 -0.21 9.07
C HIS A 161 -5.05 1.03 9.92
N SER A 162 -6.00 1.97 9.98
CA SER A 162 -5.91 3.22 10.74
C SER A 162 -7.31 3.80 10.95
N ARG A 163 -7.43 4.85 11.77
CA ARG A 163 -8.63 5.68 11.90
C ARG A 163 -9.12 6.19 10.54
N PHE A 164 -8.21 6.55 9.64
CA PHE A 164 -8.55 7.07 8.30
C PHE A 164 -9.19 6.00 7.42
N LYS A 165 -8.75 4.74 7.53
CA LYS A 165 -9.35 3.62 6.79
C LYS A 165 -10.64 3.11 7.44
N ALA A 166 -10.78 3.28 8.76
CA ALA A 166 -12.02 2.95 9.48
C ALA A 166 -13.16 3.90 9.12
N ASP A 167 -12.86 5.17 8.84
CA ASP A 167 -13.83 6.21 8.48
C ASP A 167 -13.34 6.99 7.23
N PRO A 168 -13.39 6.38 6.04
CA PRO A 168 -12.76 6.91 4.82
C PRO A 168 -13.37 8.22 4.32
N GLU A 169 -14.55 8.59 4.82
CA GLU A 169 -15.24 9.81 4.41
C GLU A 169 -14.92 11.01 5.29
N ARG A 170 -14.31 10.81 6.47
CA ARG A 170 -14.16 11.90 7.45
C ARG A 170 -12.92 12.77 7.22
N TYR A 171 -11.78 12.16 6.93
CA TYR A 171 -10.49 12.85 6.98
C TYR A 171 -9.79 12.90 5.63
N VAL A 172 -9.23 14.06 5.31
CA VAL A 172 -8.30 14.22 4.18
C VAL A 172 -6.93 14.58 4.74
N VAL A 173 -5.95 13.69 4.58
CA VAL A 173 -4.58 13.92 5.05
C VAL A 173 -3.94 15.04 4.21
N LEU A 174 -3.45 16.08 4.89
CA LEU A 174 -2.79 17.24 4.27
C LEU A 174 -1.28 17.17 4.45
N ARG A 175 -0.82 16.77 5.65
CA ARG A 175 0.61 16.61 5.96
C ARG A 175 0.83 15.47 6.94
N VAL A 176 2.03 14.91 6.91
CA VAL A 176 2.47 13.85 7.82
C VAL A 176 3.79 14.26 8.45
N ARG A 177 3.89 14.15 9.77
CA ARG A 177 5.12 14.37 10.53
C ARG A 177 5.66 13.05 11.03
N PHE A 178 6.97 12.89 10.88
CA PHE A 178 7.73 11.74 11.34
C PHE A 178 8.77 12.22 12.34
N GLU A 179 8.94 11.46 13.41
CA GLU A 179 10.09 11.52 14.28
C GLU A 179 11.02 10.36 13.92
N LEU A 180 12.19 10.71 13.37
CA LEU A 180 13.20 9.77 12.93
C LEU A 180 14.30 9.63 14.00
N GLU A 181 15.24 8.71 13.80
CA GLU A 181 16.34 8.47 14.72
C GLU A 181 17.66 8.90 14.10
N ASP A 182 18.41 9.79 14.76
CA ASP A 182 19.84 9.96 14.48
C ASP A 182 20.61 8.81 15.16
N ALA A 183 20.83 7.74 14.39
CA ALA A 183 21.53 6.55 14.83
C ALA A 183 23.02 6.56 14.42
N GLY A 184 23.61 7.74 14.18
CA GLY A 184 25.02 7.85 13.80
C GLY A 184 25.35 7.18 12.46
N GLY A 185 24.43 7.23 11.50
CA GLY A 185 24.57 6.59 10.18
C GLY A 185 24.22 5.10 10.13
N LEU A 186 23.69 4.53 11.22
CA LEU A 186 23.17 3.16 11.26
C LEU A 186 21.66 3.13 10.96
N SER A 187 21.16 1.96 10.54
CA SER A 187 19.74 1.69 10.34
C SER A 187 18.99 1.55 11.66
N ALA A 188 17.65 1.54 11.61
CA ALA A 188 16.86 0.93 12.67
C ALA A 188 17.18 -0.58 12.74
N PRO A 189 16.88 -1.26 13.87
CA PRO A 189 17.11 -2.69 13.99
C PRO A 189 16.43 -3.46 12.85
N VAL A 190 17.18 -4.33 12.17
CA VAL A 190 16.68 -5.12 11.05
C VAL A 190 15.75 -6.21 11.59
N LYS A 191 14.44 -6.07 11.37
CA LYS A 191 13.44 -7.00 11.94
C LYS A 191 13.07 -8.16 11.00
N TYR A 192 13.26 -7.99 9.69
CA TYR A 192 12.77 -8.96 8.70
C TYR A 192 13.83 -9.98 8.30
N ALA A 193 13.52 -11.27 8.48
CA ALA A 193 14.47 -12.36 8.33
C ALA A 193 15.13 -12.44 6.94
N GLU A 194 14.40 -12.15 5.87
CA GLU A 194 14.99 -12.13 4.52
C GLU A 194 15.98 -10.98 4.34
N THR A 195 15.68 -9.80 4.91
CA THR A 195 16.60 -8.65 4.89
C THR A 195 17.86 -8.97 5.68
N ALA A 196 17.71 -9.47 6.91
CA ALA A 196 18.82 -9.86 7.79
C ALA A 196 19.73 -10.90 7.10
N ARG A 197 19.15 -11.97 6.54
CA ARG A 197 19.88 -12.99 5.78
C ARG A 197 20.61 -12.42 4.56
N THR A 198 20.01 -11.48 3.84
CA THR A 198 20.63 -10.87 2.65
C THR A 198 21.78 -9.94 3.03
N LEU A 199 21.70 -9.30 4.20
CA LEU A 199 22.75 -8.46 4.78
C LEU A 199 23.87 -9.28 5.46
N GLY A 200 23.62 -10.56 5.76
CA GLY A 200 24.55 -11.40 6.53
C GLY A 200 24.60 -11.05 8.01
N VAL A 201 23.46 -10.63 8.58
CA VAL A 201 23.31 -10.21 9.99
C VAL A 201 22.13 -10.94 10.65
N GLU A 202 22.03 -10.86 11.97
CA GLU A 202 20.91 -11.43 12.72
C GLU A 202 19.75 -10.42 12.85
N PRO A 203 18.49 -10.89 12.97
CA PRO A 203 17.38 -10.01 13.30
C PRO A 203 17.63 -9.26 14.62
N GLY A 204 17.50 -7.93 14.58
CA GLY A 204 17.82 -7.04 15.70
C GLY A 204 19.11 -6.25 15.53
N ASP A 205 20.02 -6.70 14.66
CA ASP A 205 21.25 -5.97 14.35
C ASP A 205 20.94 -4.66 13.61
N ARG A 206 21.84 -3.68 13.75
CA ARG A 206 21.85 -2.46 12.95
C ARG A 206 23.00 -2.53 11.94
N VAL A 207 22.77 -2.02 10.74
CA VAL A 207 23.77 -1.98 9.65
C VAL A 207 23.95 -0.54 9.17
N PRO A 208 24.96 -0.22 8.34
CA PRO A 208 25.02 1.09 7.69
C PRO A 208 23.70 1.42 6.99
N LEU A 209 23.16 2.61 7.26
CA LEU A 209 21.82 3.02 6.84
C LEU A 209 21.61 2.90 5.32
N ALA A 210 22.58 3.34 4.53
CA ALA A 210 22.56 3.21 3.07
C ALA A 210 22.48 1.75 2.62
N GLN A 211 23.22 0.85 3.28
CA GLN A 211 23.22 -0.58 2.96
C GLN A 211 21.87 -1.24 3.24
N ALA A 212 21.19 -0.86 4.33
CA ALA A 212 19.82 -1.32 4.60
C ALA A 212 18.86 -0.91 3.48
N ARG A 213 18.86 0.38 3.11
CA ARG A 213 18.03 0.92 2.01
C ARG A 213 18.30 0.20 0.69
N GLU A 214 19.56 0.09 0.28
CA GLU A 214 19.96 -0.55 -0.98
C GLU A 214 19.55 -2.03 -1.02
N THR A 215 19.72 -2.74 0.10
CA THR A 215 19.32 -4.14 0.19
C THR A 215 17.82 -4.30 0.03
N VAL A 216 17.02 -3.44 0.68
CA VAL A 216 15.57 -3.46 0.55
C VAL A 216 15.13 -3.12 -0.88
N LEU A 217 15.72 -2.11 -1.51
CA LEU A 217 15.44 -1.79 -2.92
C LEU A 217 15.73 -2.98 -3.83
N LYS A 218 16.87 -3.66 -3.64
CA LYS A 218 17.22 -4.87 -4.41
C LYS A 218 16.23 -6.01 -4.21
N LEU A 219 15.83 -6.28 -2.96
CA LEU A 219 14.83 -7.31 -2.64
C LEU A 219 13.47 -6.99 -3.26
N ARG A 220 13.05 -5.72 -3.26
CA ARG A 220 11.81 -5.27 -3.88
C ARG A 220 11.87 -5.35 -5.41
N ALA A 221 12.96 -4.90 -6.02
CA ALA A 221 13.14 -4.98 -7.47
C ALA A 221 13.10 -6.43 -7.98
N GLY A 222 13.74 -7.36 -7.24
CA GLY A 222 13.65 -8.79 -7.51
C GLY A 222 12.23 -9.39 -7.41
N LYS A 223 11.28 -8.66 -6.81
CA LYS A 223 9.87 -9.03 -6.68
C LYS A 223 8.93 -8.18 -7.54
N GLY A 224 9.45 -7.30 -8.41
CA GLY A 224 8.63 -6.37 -9.20
C GLY A 224 7.90 -5.32 -8.34
N MET A 225 8.42 -5.04 -7.15
CA MET A 225 7.80 -4.13 -6.15
C MET A 225 8.44 -2.74 -6.12
N VAL A 226 9.24 -2.40 -7.13
CA VAL A 226 9.72 -1.04 -7.40
C VAL A 226 9.21 -0.69 -8.78
N LEU A 227 8.58 0.47 -8.96
CA LEU A 227 8.03 0.86 -10.26
C LEU A 227 9.13 0.98 -11.31
N ASP A 228 8.88 0.38 -12.46
CA ASP A 228 9.71 0.45 -13.65
C ASP A 228 8.78 0.51 -14.86
N ALA A 229 8.90 1.58 -15.65
CA ALA A 229 7.98 1.85 -16.73
C ALA A 229 8.04 0.80 -17.85
N GLU A 230 9.20 0.16 -18.03
CA GLU A 230 9.49 -0.83 -19.05
C GLU A 230 9.16 -2.26 -18.59
N ASP A 231 8.97 -2.48 -17.29
CA ASP A 231 8.64 -3.77 -16.70
C ASP A 231 7.18 -3.87 -16.28
N HIS A 232 6.40 -4.61 -17.07
CA HIS A 232 4.98 -4.84 -16.82
C HIS A 232 4.71 -5.64 -15.54
N ASP A 233 5.70 -6.33 -14.95
CA ASP A 233 5.53 -6.94 -13.63
C ASP A 233 5.33 -5.88 -12.52
N THR A 234 5.68 -4.62 -12.79
CA THR A 234 5.52 -3.50 -11.86
C THR A 234 4.23 -2.71 -12.10
N TRP A 235 3.50 -3.00 -13.17
CA TRP A 235 2.20 -2.37 -13.49
C TRP A 235 1.10 -3.02 -12.65
N SER A 236 1.18 -2.77 -11.35
CA SER A 236 0.36 -3.37 -10.30
C SER A 236 0.05 -2.36 -9.20
N ALA A 237 -0.82 -2.71 -8.27
CA ALA A 237 -0.96 -2.05 -6.97
C ALA A 237 -0.11 -2.73 -5.88
N GLY A 238 0.99 -3.40 -6.26
CA GLY A 238 1.77 -4.23 -5.34
C GLY A 238 1.01 -5.51 -4.96
N SER A 239 1.07 -5.89 -3.68
CA SER A 239 0.34 -7.05 -3.19
C SER A 239 -1.17 -6.80 -3.26
N PHE A 240 -1.86 -7.55 -4.11
CA PHE A 240 -3.29 -7.36 -4.34
C PHE A 240 -4.15 -7.89 -3.19
N PHE A 241 -3.69 -8.90 -2.46
CA PHE A 241 -4.40 -9.49 -1.33
C PHE A 241 -3.65 -9.29 -0.02
N THR A 242 -4.39 -8.99 1.03
CA THR A 242 -3.85 -8.95 2.40
C THR A 242 -3.60 -10.36 2.92
N ASN A 243 -2.60 -10.49 3.79
CA ASN A 243 -2.35 -11.74 4.53
C ASN A 243 -3.51 -12.04 5.49
N PRO A 244 -4.17 -13.21 5.40
CA PRO A 244 -5.30 -13.56 6.26
C PRO A 244 -4.88 -13.68 7.72
N ILE A 245 -5.72 -13.16 8.62
CA ILE A 245 -5.61 -13.33 10.07
C ILE A 245 -6.73 -14.25 10.54
N LEU A 246 -6.36 -15.42 11.05
CA LEU A 246 -7.28 -16.50 11.42
C LEU A 246 -7.38 -16.63 12.95
N THR A 247 -8.53 -17.04 13.45
CA THR A 247 -8.68 -17.56 14.81
C THR A 247 -7.96 -18.89 14.94
N GLU A 248 -7.67 -19.33 16.17
CA GLU A 248 -7.09 -20.67 16.43
C GLU A 248 -7.90 -21.80 15.78
N GLU A 249 -9.23 -21.74 15.88
CA GLU A 249 -10.15 -22.72 15.27
C GLU A 249 -9.97 -22.75 13.74
N ARG A 250 -10.08 -21.60 13.07
CA ARG A 250 -9.92 -21.52 11.61
C ARG A 250 -8.50 -21.89 11.15
N PHE A 251 -7.49 -21.58 11.94
CA PHE A 251 -6.11 -21.97 11.63
C PHE A 251 -5.91 -23.49 11.70
N THR A 252 -6.59 -24.15 12.65
CA THR A 252 -6.60 -25.62 12.76
C THR A 252 -7.27 -26.27 11.56
N GLU A 253 -8.44 -25.79 11.15
CA GLU A 253 -9.15 -26.26 9.95
C GLU A 253 -8.31 -26.06 8.67
N PHE A 254 -7.71 -24.87 8.53
CA PHE A 254 -6.81 -24.56 7.43
C PHE A 254 -5.64 -25.55 7.37
N ARG A 255 -4.98 -25.82 8.49
CA ARG A 255 -3.86 -26.78 8.55
C ARG A 255 -4.28 -28.19 8.18
N ALA A 256 -5.48 -28.62 8.56
CA ALA A 256 -6.01 -29.92 8.15
C ALA A 256 -6.13 -30.02 6.62
N ARG A 257 -6.71 -28.99 5.98
CA ARG A 257 -6.81 -28.92 4.51
C ARG A 257 -5.45 -28.88 3.82
N VAL A 258 -4.48 -28.16 4.39
CA VAL A 258 -3.10 -28.14 3.88
C VAL A 258 -2.51 -29.54 3.85
N ARG A 259 -2.65 -30.30 4.95
CA ARG A 259 -2.11 -31.67 5.06
C ARG A 259 -2.79 -32.64 4.11
N GLU A 260 -4.11 -32.53 3.97
CA GLU A 260 -4.90 -33.33 3.02
C GLU A 260 -4.45 -33.08 1.58
N ARG A 261 -4.26 -31.81 1.20
CA ARG A 261 -3.94 -31.42 -0.18
C ARG A 261 -2.46 -31.59 -0.54
N LEU A 262 -1.55 -31.23 0.37
CA LEU A 262 -0.12 -31.07 0.08
C LEU A 262 0.76 -32.12 0.77
N GLY A 263 0.20 -32.91 1.68
CA GLY A 263 0.92 -33.94 2.44
C GLY A 263 1.10 -33.58 3.92
N ALA A 264 1.23 -34.61 4.75
CA ALA A 264 1.22 -34.49 6.21
C ALA A 264 2.37 -33.63 6.79
N ASP A 265 3.50 -33.58 6.10
CA ASP A 265 4.72 -32.88 6.54
C ASP A 265 4.78 -31.40 6.10
N VAL A 266 3.78 -30.92 5.36
CA VAL A 266 3.73 -29.53 4.90
C VAL A 266 3.12 -28.64 5.98
N GLU A 267 3.91 -27.67 6.44
CA GLU A 267 3.46 -26.66 7.40
C GLU A 267 3.35 -25.28 6.71
N PRO A 268 2.19 -24.61 6.77
CA PRO A 268 2.03 -23.29 6.18
C PRO A 268 2.74 -22.21 7.02
N PRO A 269 3.14 -21.08 6.41
CA PRO A 269 3.67 -19.94 7.16
C PRO A 269 2.68 -19.47 8.23
N ALA A 270 3.16 -19.30 9.45
CA ALA A 270 2.37 -18.91 10.61
C ALA A 270 3.11 -17.82 11.40
N TYR A 271 2.45 -16.69 11.59
CA TYR A 271 2.99 -15.55 12.32
C TYR A 271 2.00 -15.09 13.40
N PRO A 272 2.45 -14.80 14.62
CA PRO A 272 1.58 -14.22 15.65
C PRO A 272 0.92 -12.91 15.17
N ALA A 273 -0.36 -12.72 15.50
CA ALA A 273 -1.14 -11.55 15.08
C ALA A 273 -2.06 -11.01 16.19
N GLY A 274 -1.64 -11.16 17.45
CA GLY A 274 -2.43 -10.85 18.63
C GLY A 274 -2.95 -12.10 19.34
N GLU A 275 -3.66 -11.92 20.44
CA GLU A 275 -4.18 -13.00 21.28
C GLU A 275 -5.11 -13.93 20.48
N GLY A 276 -4.79 -15.23 20.44
CA GLY A 276 -5.57 -16.26 19.74
C GLY A 276 -5.68 -16.06 18.22
N ARG A 277 -4.79 -15.26 17.62
CA ARG A 277 -4.81 -14.93 16.19
C ARG A 277 -3.50 -15.29 15.50
N THR A 278 -3.61 -15.97 14.37
CA THR A 278 -2.47 -16.34 13.52
C THR A 278 -2.62 -15.72 12.14
N LYS A 279 -1.61 -14.96 11.71
CA LYS A 279 -1.49 -14.47 10.33
C LYS A 279 -0.78 -15.51 9.48
N THR A 280 -1.34 -15.84 8.32
CA THR A 280 -0.70 -16.72 7.33
C THR A 280 -0.38 -15.95 6.04
N SER A 281 0.37 -16.57 5.12
CA SER A 281 0.88 -15.92 3.91
C SER A 281 -0.08 -16.08 2.73
N ALA A 282 -0.66 -14.98 2.25
CA ALA A 282 -1.49 -14.99 1.03
C ALA A 282 -0.69 -15.46 -0.19
N ALA A 283 0.59 -15.06 -0.32
CA ALA A 283 1.44 -15.50 -1.42
C ALA A 283 1.60 -17.03 -1.45
N TRP A 284 1.76 -17.63 -0.26
CA TRP A 284 1.90 -19.09 -0.13
C TRP A 284 0.59 -19.79 -0.48
N LEU A 285 -0.55 -19.27 -0.02
CA LEU A 285 -1.88 -19.82 -0.36
C LEU A 285 -2.12 -19.82 -1.87
N ILE A 286 -1.86 -18.70 -2.54
CA ILE A 286 -2.06 -18.55 -3.98
C ILE A 286 -1.16 -19.53 -4.76
N ASP A 287 0.13 -19.60 -4.40
CA ASP A 287 1.10 -20.53 -5.00
C ASP A 287 0.66 -21.99 -4.82
N LYS A 288 0.26 -22.40 -3.62
CA LYS A 288 -0.16 -23.78 -3.32
C LYS A 288 -1.57 -24.13 -3.77
N ALA A 289 -2.38 -23.14 -4.14
CA ALA A 289 -3.63 -23.36 -4.84
C ALA A 289 -3.40 -23.63 -6.35
N GLY A 290 -2.20 -23.38 -6.88
CA GLY A 290 -1.82 -23.63 -8.28
C GLY A 290 -1.62 -22.37 -9.12
N TYR A 291 -1.78 -21.19 -8.51
CA TYR A 291 -1.64 -19.89 -9.17
C TYR A 291 -0.22 -19.36 -8.96
N THR A 292 0.76 -19.94 -9.64
CA THR A 292 2.17 -19.59 -9.44
C THR A 292 2.53 -18.26 -10.13
N LYS A 293 3.77 -17.81 -9.94
CA LYS A 293 4.31 -16.64 -10.67
C LYS A 293 4.12 -16.81 -12.18
N GLY A 294 3.68 -15.75 -12.86
CA GLY A 294 3.42 -15.76 -14.30
C GLY A 294 2.09 -16.42 -14.71
N TYR A 295 1.26 -16.86 -13.77
CA TYR A 295 -0.02 -17.50 -14.07
C TYR A 295 -0.97 -16.57 -14.86
N GLY A 296 -1.70 -17.17 -15.79
CA GLY A 296 -2.65 -16.51 -16.69
C GLY A 296 -2.07 -16.28 -18.09
N THR A 297 -2.92 -16.35 -19.11
CA THR A 297 -2.56 -16.08 -20.52
C THR A 297 -3.19 -14.80 -21.07
N GLY A 298 -4.16 -14.23 -20.34
CA GLY A 298 -4.86 -13.01 -20.72
C GLY A 298 -4.03 -11.73 -20.54
N PRO A 299 -4.67 -10.56 -20.74
CA PRO A 299 -4.01 -9.26 -20.64
C PRO A 299 -3.74 -8.85 -19.17
N ALA A 300 -4.43 -9.43 -18.19
CA ALA A 300 -4.04 -9.40 -16.78
C ALA A 300 -3.43 -10.74 -16.36
N ARG A 301 -2.34 -10.71 -15.57
CA ARG A 301 -1.62 -11.93 -15.11
C ARG A 301 -1.05 -11.76 -13.71
N ILE A 302 -0.75 -12.87 -13.05
CA ILE A 302 0.12 -12.85 -11.87
C ILE A 302 1.55 -12.52 -12.34
N SER A 303 2.21 -11.59 -11.65
CA SER A 303 3.59 -11.17 -11.91
C SER A 303 4.53 -12.37 -12.03
N THR A 304 5.51 -12.30 -12.94
CA THR A 304 6.53 -13.35 -13.06
C THR A 304 7.52 -13.34 -11.89
N LYS A 305 7.52 -12.26 -11.08
CA LYS A 305 8.43 -12.05 -9.97
C LYS A 305 7.79 -12.30 -8.60
N HIS A 306 6.49 -12.02 -8.44
CA HIS A 306 5.82 -12.17 -7.14
C HIS A 306 4.33 -12.55 -7.22
N THR A 307 3.96 -13.63 -6.53
CA THR A 307 2.62 -14.24 -6.62
C THR A 307 1.47 -13.35 -6.15
N LEU A 308 1.72 -12.37 -5.26
CA LEU A 308 0.67 -11.45 -4.82
C LEU A 308 0.41 -10.29 -5.77
N ALA A 309 1.30 -10.03 -6.73
CA ALA A 309 1.12 -8.94 -7.66
C ALA A 309 0.30 -9.40 -8.86
N LEU A 310 -0.92 -8.89 -8.97
CA LEU A 310 -1.66 -8.93 -10.23
C LEU A 310 -1.18 -7.78 -11.10
N THR A 311 -1.00 -8.02 -12.40
CA THR A 311 -0.29 -7.12 -13.30
C THR A 311 -1.08 -6.87 -14.57
N ASN A 312 -1.08 -5.63 -15.02
CA ASN A 312 -1.51 -5.24 -16.37
C ASN A 312 -0.36 -5.56 -17.34
N ARG A 313 -0.60 -6.39 -18.36
CA ARG A 313 0.40 -6.75 -19.39
C ARG A 313 0.46 -5.77 -20.56
N GLY A 314 -0.20 -4.62 -20.46
CA GLY A 314 -0.15 -3.53 -21.44
C GLY A 314 -1.55 -3.06 -21.82
N GLU A 315 -2.44 -4.01 -22.09
CA GLU A 315 -3.75 -3.80 -22.68
C GLU A 315 -4.90 -4.35 -21.81
N ALA A 316 -4.65 -4.62 -20.52
CA ALA A 316 -5.71 -5.09 -19.64
C ALA A 316 -6.81 -4.03 -19.48
N THR A 317 -8.04 -4.50 -19.34
CA THR A 317 -9.12 -3.74 -18.71
C THR A 317 -9.11 -3.98 -17.20
N THR A 318 -9.82 -3.14 -16.46
CA THR A 318 -10.06 -3.42 -15.04
C THR A 318 -10.85 -4.71 -14.87
N GLU A 319 -11.81 -5.02 -15.74
CA GLU A 319 -12.54 -6.29 -15.67
C GLU A 319 -11.63 -7.52 -15.88
N ASP A 320 -10.63 -7.47 -16.76
CA ASP A 320 -9.65 -8.57 -16.91
C ASP A 320 -8.90 -8.83 -15.60
N LEU A 321 -8.49 -7.75 -14.91
CA LEU A 321 -7.83 -7.83 -13.61
C LEU A 321 -8.77 -8.46 -12.55
N LEU A 322 -10.04 -8.05 -12.53
CA LEU A 322 -11.02 -8.54 -11.56
C LEU A 322 -11.42 -9.99 -11.83
N ALA A 323 -11.51 -10.41 -13.08
CA ALA A 323 -11.76 -11.79 -13.45
C ALA A 323 -10.64 -12.70 -12.91
N LEU A 324 -9.37 -12.32 -13.11
CA LEU A 324 -8.23 -13.04 -12.55
C LEU A 324 -8.25 -13.05 -11.01
N ALA A 325 -8.56 -11.91 -10.38
CA ALA A 325 -8.65 -11.84 -8.93
C ALA A 325 -9.75 -12.75 -8.36
N ARG A 326 -10.94 -12.78 -8.98
CA ARG A 326 -12.05 -13.66 -8.58
C ARG A 326 -11.69 -15.13 -8.74
N GLU A 327 -10.98 -15.48 -9.82
CA GLU A 327 -10.48 -16.84 -10.04
C GLU A 327 -9.54 -17.27 -8.92
N VAL A 328 -8.56 -16.43 -8.57
CA VAL A 328 -7.61 -16.70 -7.48
C VAL A 328 -8.33 -16.83 -6.13
N VAL A 329 -9.28 -15.94 -5.83
CA VAL A 329 -10.08 -16.00 -4.60
C VAL A 329 -10.86 -17.31 -4.52
N ALA A 330 -11.52 -17.71 -5.61
CA ALA A 330 -12.30 -18.94 -5.67
C ALA A 330 -11.40 -20.18 -5.46
N GLY A 331 -10.28 -20.25 -6.17
CA GLY A 331 -9.36 -21.39 -6.07
C GLY A 331 -8.67 -21.51 -4.70
N VAL A 332 -8.30 -20.40 -4.07
CA VAL A 332 -7.75 -20.41 -2.69
C VAL A 332 -8.83 -20.84 -1.68
N ARG A 333 -10.07 -20.38 -1.85
CA ARG A 333 -11.20 -20.81 -1.00
C ARG A 333 -11.49 -22.30 -1.15
N GLU A 334 -11.47 -22.81 -2.37
CA GLU A 334 -11.65 -24.24 -2.65
C GLU A 334 -10.52 -25.07 -2.02
N ALA A 335 -9.27 -24.68 -2.25
CA ALA A 335 -8.09 -25.42 -1.79
C ALA A 335 -7.95 -25.41 -0.25
N PHE A 336 -8.21 -24.27 0.40
CA PHE A 336 -7.80 -24.04 1.79
C PHE A 336 -8.92 -23.53 2.71
N GLY A 337 -10.12 -23.30 2.20
CA GLY A 337 -11.23 -22.76 2.99
C GLY A 337 -11.05 -21.29 3.39
N ILE A 338 -10.07 -20.59 2.81
CA ILE A 338 -9.75 -19.20 3.11
C ILE A 338 -10.24 -18.30 1.99
N THR A 339 -11.03 -17.28 2.33
CA THR A 339 -11.38 -16.20 1.39
C THR A 339 -10.35 -15.08 1.52
N LEU A 340 -9.64 -14.79 0.43
CA LEU A 340 -8.72 -13.66 0.36
C LEU A 340 -9.48 -12.33 0.27
N VAL A 341 -8.89 -11.27 0.82
CA VAL A 341 -9.43 -9.90 0.81
C VAL A 341 -8.45 -8.98 0.11
N ASN A 342 -8.94 -8.17 -0.84
CA ASN A 342 -8.11 -7.21 -1.56
C ASN A 342 -7.56 -6.12 -0.64
N GLU A 343 -6.32 -5.70 -0.92
CA GLU A 343 -5.67 -4.54 -0.30
C GLU A 343 -5.97 -3.23 -1.06
N PRO A 344 -6.02 -3.21 -2.41
CA PRO A 344 -6.35 -2.01 -3.17
C PRO A 344 -7.77 -1.50 -2.92
N VAL A 345 -7.94 -0.18 -2.98
CA VAL A 345 -9.25 0.47 -2.93
C VAL A 345 -9.93 0.31 -4.28
N MET A 346 -11.16 -0.19 -4.24
CA MET A 346 -11.99 -0.42 -5.42
C MET A 346 -12.88 0.80 -5.68
N VAL A 347 -12.84 1.33 -6.90
CA VAL A 347 -13.58 2.54 -7.29
C VAL A 347 -14.54 2.21 -8.42
N GLY A 348 -15.85 2.24 -8.14
CA GLY A 348 -16.89 1.90 -9.11
C GLY A 348 -16.95 0.40 -9.49
N VAL A 349 -16.21 -0.45 -8.77
CA VAL A 349 -16.11 -1.91 -8.99
C VAL A 349 -15.97 -2.66 -7.66
N GLY A 350 -16.03 -3.99 -7.70
CA GLY A 350 -15.87 -4.87 -6.53
C GLY A 350 -15.43 -6.28 -6.93
N LEU A 351 -15.02 -7.08 -5.93
CA LEU A 351 -14.62 -8.49 -6.08
C LEU A 351 -15.68 -9.44 -5.58
#